data_AF-A0A5N7BR41-F1
#
_entry.id   AF-A0A5N7BR41-F1
#
_cell.length_a   1.000
_cell.length_b   1.000
_cell.length_c   1.000
_cell.angle_alpha   90.00
_cell.angle_beta   90.00
_cell.angle_gamma   90.00
#
_symmetry.space_group_name_H-M   'P 1'
#
loop_
_entity.id
_entity.type
_entity.pdbx_description
1 polymer ?
#
loop_
_entity_poly.entity_id
_entity_poly.type
_entity_poly.pdbx_seq_one_letter_code
_entity_poly.pdbx_strand_id
1 'polypeptide(L)'
;MATIHYAKGIAYAATGRIEEAENERQLFHTAPKHVSPTRYDYPNKCVDILTVGEAMLDGELNYWKGVYDLVFSQLREAIKRYDGLAYKQNHVEEAVGIYCDDLGLNSTLARAHQHPNNVWALKGYHECLVRLGRNPEAKLLKPQLNLALAVADIPVNVSCFCRTTAVEPVEKNGTCCSK
;
A
#
# COMPACT_ATOMS: atom_id res chain seq x y z
N MET A 1 -8.12 -11.16 15.38
CA MET A 1 -7.50 -10.07 14.56
C MET A 1 -8.25 -10.02 13.24
N ALA A 2 -8.62 -8.84 12.75
CA ALA A 2 -9.40 -8.70 11.50
C ALA A 2 -8.76 -9.46 10.33
N THR A 3 -7.44 -9.33 10.15
CA THR A 3 -6.68 -10.01 9.09
C THR A 3 -6.79 -11.54 9.11
N ILE A 4 -6.98 -12.17 10.27
CA ILE A 4 -7.18 -13.63 10.38
C ILE A 4 -8.55 -14.02 9.80
N HIS A 5 -9.60 -13.27 10.13
CA HIS A 5 -10.95 -13.53 9.60
C HIS A 5 -10.99 -13.34 8.08
N TYR A 6 -10.30 -12.31 7.57
CA TYR A 6 -10.13 -12.13 6.12
C TYR A 6 -9.45 -13.34 5.48
N ALA A 7 -8.28 -13.74 5.98
CA ALA A 7 -7.53 -14.86 5.42
C ALA A 7 -8.33 -16.18 5.46
N LYS A 8 -9.04 -16.45 6.55
CA LYS A 8 -9.92 -17.61 6.66
C LYS A 8 -11.10 -17.54 5.70
N GLY A 9 -11.72 -16.37 5.53
CA GLY A 9 -12.82 -16.16 4.59
C GLY A 9 -12.40 -16.51 3.17
N ILE A 10 -11.25 -16.00 2.71
CA ILE A 10 -10.67 -16.35 1.40
C ILE A 10 -10.39 -17.85 1.30
N ALA A 11 -9.74 -18.44 2.31
CA ALA A 11 -9.39 -19.87 2.30
C ALA A 11 -10.62 -20.79 2.26
N TYR A 12 -11.67 -20.48 3.03
CA TYR A 12 -12.92 -21.24 3.00
C TYR A 12 -13.66 -21.07 1.68
N ALA A 13 -13.72 -19.86 1.13
CA ALA A 13 -14.31 -19.61 -0.17
C ALA A 13 -13.62 -20.42 -1.27
N ALA A 14 -12.28 -20.39 -1.32
CA ALA A 14 -11.46 -21.13 -2.27
C ALA A 14 -11.59 -22.67 -2.16
N THR A 15 -12.02 -23.17 -0.99
CA THR A 15 -12.24 -24.61 -0.75
C THR A 15 -13.71 -25.02 -0.87
N GLY A 16 -14.59 -24.12 -1.32
CA GLY A 16 -16.02 -24.39 -1.50
C GLY A 16 -16.83 -24.41 -0.20
N ARG A 17 -16.21 -24.04 0.93
CA ARG A 17 -16.82 -24.01 2.27
C ARG A 17 -17.52 -22.66 2.49
N ILE A 18 -18.58 -22.42 1.73
CA ILE A 18 -19.22 -21.09 1.62
C ILE A 18 -19.88 -20.63 2.91
N GLU A 19 -20.46 -21.55 3.68
CA GLU A 19 -21.09 -21.21 4.97
C GLU A 19 -20.06 -20.74 5.99
N GLU A 20 -18.94 -21.46 6.13
CA GLU A 20 -17.84 -21.05 7.00
C GLU A 20 -17.19 -19.74 6.53
N ALA A 21 -17.08 -19.56 5.21
CA ALA A 21 -16.56 -18.33 4.64
C ALA A 21 -17.48 -17.12 4.96
N GLU A 22 -18.80 -17.28 4.91
CA GLU A 22 -19.75 -16.23 5.29
C GLU A 22 -19.70 -15.91 6.78
N ASN A 23 -19.52 -16.92 7.63
CA ASN A 23 -19.32 -16.72 9.07
C ASN A 23 -18.06 -15.87 9.34
N GLU A 24 -16.94 -16.21 8.71
CA GLU A 24 -15.70 -15.45 8.85
C GLU A 24 -15.82 -14.04 8.23
N ARG A 25 -16.58 -13.88 7.15
CA ARG A 25 -16.93 -12.57 6.58
C ARG A 25 -17.67 -11.69 7.57
N GLN A 26 -18.68 -12.22 8.26
CA GLN A 26 -19.42 -11.47 9.29
C GLN A 26 -18.51 -11.07 10.47
N LEU A 27 -17.61 -11.97 10.88
CA LEU A 27 -16.59 -11.66 11.89
C LEU A 27 -15.62 -10.58 11.38
N PHE A 28 -15.23 -10.63 10.12
CA PHE A 28 -14.41 -9.60 9.49
C PHE A 28 -15.09 -8.23 9.48
N HIS A 29 -16.37 -8.14 9.09
CA HIS A 29 -17.16 -6.90 9.07
C HIS A 29 -17.30 -6.25 10.45
N THR A 30 -17.32 -7.05 11.51
CA THR A 30 -17.43 -6.54 12.88
C THR A 30 -16.08 -6.19 13.50
N ALA A 31 -14.99 -6.78 13.01
CA ALA A 31 -13.65 -6.61 13.57
C ALA A 31 -13.10 -5.15 13.55
N PRO A 32 -13.34 -4.30 12.52
CA PRO A 32 -12.88 -2.91 12.51
C PRO A 32 -13.33 -2.09 13.73
N LYS A 33 -14.48 -2.41 14.34
CA LYS A 33 -14.99 -1.74 15.55
C LYS A 33 -14.05 -1.89 16.76
N HIS A 34 -13.19 -2.90 16.74
CA HIS A 34 -12.22 -3.18 17.80
C HIS A 34 -10.81 -2.66 17.46
N VAL A 35 -10.62 -2.04 16.30
CA VAL A 35 -9.36 -1.44 15.89
C VAL A 35 -9.39 0.04 16.27
N SER A 36 -8.37 0.49 17.00
CA SER A 36 -8.26 1.92 17.33
C SER A 36 -8.23 2.76 16.04
N PRO A 37 -9.03 3.85 15.94
CA PRO A 37 -9.03 4.74 14.78
C PRO A 37 -7.71 5.50 14.61
N THR A 38 -6.85 5.51 15.64
CA THR A 38 -5.52 6.11 15.61
C THR A 38 -4.41 5.12 15.29
N ARG A 39 -4.74 3.82 15.09
CA ARG A 39 -3.72 2.81 14.76
C ARG A 39 -3.36 2.91 13.29
N TYR A 40 -2.08 3.12 13.03
CA TYR A 40 -1.52 3.16 11.68
C TYR A 40 -0.92 1.81 11.30
N ASP A 41 -1.18 1.41 10.07
CA ASP A 41 -0.26 0.57 9.30
C ASP A 41 0.30 1.48 8.22
N TYR A 42 1.37 2.13 8.64
CA TYR A 42 1.83 3.38 8.08
C TYR A 42 2.07 3.27 6.56
N PRO A 43 1.64 4.26 5.74
CA PRO A 43 1.15 5.59 6.12
C PRO A 43 -0.36 5.68 6.36
N ASN A 44 -1.09 4.58 6.24
CA ASN A 44 -2.54 4.57 6.27
C ASN A 44 -3.06 4.16 7.64
N LYS A 45 -4.28 4.58 8.00
CA LYS A 45 -4.92 4.04 9.20
C LYS A 45 -5.31 2.59 8.92
N CYS A 46 -5.13 1.73 9.92
CA CYS A 46 -5.54 0.33 9.79
C CYS A 46 -7.03 0.21 9.42
N VAL A 47 -7.89 1.08 9.96
CA VAL A 47 -9.32 1.07 9.67
C VAL A 47 -9.62 1.34 8.19
N ASP A 48 -8.87 2.25 7.54
CA ASP A 48 -9.05 2.57 6.12
C ASP A 48 -8.62 1.39 5.23
N ILE A 49 -7.49 0.77 5.55
CA ILE A 49 -6.99 -0.43 4.84
C ILE A 49 -8.00 -1.58 4.94
N LEU A 50 -8.62 -1.78 6.10
CA LEU A 50 -9.59 -2.85 6.30
C LEU A 50 -10.84 -2.68 5.42
N THR A 51 -11.22 -1.44 5.08
CA THR A 51 -12.34 -1.21 4.14
C THR A 51 -12.03 -1.72 2.73
N VAL A 52 -10.76 -1.75 2.31
CA VAL A 52 -10.37 -2.38 1.03
C VAL A 52 -10.61 -3.89 1.11
N GLY A 53 -10.10 -4.53 2.18
CA GLY A 53 -10.28 -5.96 2.42
C GLY A 53 -11.75 -6.38 2.51
N GLU A 54 -12.62 -5.52 3.02
CA GLU A 54 -14.06 -5.73 3.10
C GLU A 54 -14.69 -5.92 1.72
N ALA A 55 -14.46 -4.95 0.82
CA ALA A 55 -14.98 -5.00 -0.54
C ALA A 55 -14.38 -6.17 -1.34
N MET A 56 -13.10 -6.50 -1.10
CA MET A 56 -12.46 -7.66 -1.72
C MET A 56 -13.08 -8.98 -1.28
N LEU A 57 -13.25 -9.19 0.03
CA LEU A 57 -13.81 -10.43 0.59
C LEU A 57 -15.26 -10.64 0.15
N ASP A 58 -16.04 -9.56 0.13
CA ASP A 58 -17.41 -9.59 -0.36
C ASP A 58 -17.47 -10.00 -1.85
N GLY A 59 -16.57 -9.43 -2.67
CA GLY A 59 -16.43 -9.77 -4.09
C GLY A 59 -16.08 -11.24 -4.31
N GLU A 60 -15.09 -11.73 -3.57
CA GLU A 60 -14.68 -13.14 -3.60
C GLU A 60 -15.87 -14.06 -3.27
N LEU A 61 -16.60 -13.79 -2.19
CA LEU A 61 -17.74 -14.63 -1.79
C LEU A 61 -18.87 -14.63 -2.81
N ASN A 62 -19.15 -13.48 -3.43
CA ASN A 62 -20.16 -13.40 -4.48
C ASN A 62 -19.75 -14.15 -5.75
N TYR A 63 -18.45 -14.23 -6.04
CA TYR A 63 -17.94 -15.04 -7.14
C TYR A 63 -18.24 -16.52 -6.91
N TRP A 64 -17.94 -17.02 -5.71
CA TRP A 64 -18.23 -18.41 -5.35
C TRP A 64 -19.71 -18.74 -5.25
N LYS A 65 -20.57 -17.74 -4.96
CA LYS A 65 -22.04 -17.88 -4.98
C LYS A 65 -22.66 -17.76 -6.39
N GLY A 66 -21.87 -17.43 -7.41
CA GLY A 66 -22.34 -17.26 -8.79
C GLY A 66 -23.09 -15.94 -9.05
N VAL A 67 -22.98 -14.95 -8.16
CA VAL A 67 -23.64 -13.64 -8.29
C VAL A 67 -22.70 -12.64 -8.97
N TYR A 68 -22.35 -12.92 -10.23
CA TYR A 68 -21.25 -12.24 -10.93
C TYR A 68 -21.45 -10.74 -11.14
N ASP A 69 -22.68 -10.27 -11.34
CA ASP A 69 -22.96 -8.84 -11.50
C ASP A 69 -22.50 -8.03 -10.29
N LEU A 70 -22.65 -8.60 -9.08
CA LEU A 70 -22.24 -7.97 -7.83
C LEU A 70 -20.72 -8.04 -7.61
N VAL A 71 -20.06 -9.10 -8.09
CA VAL A 71 -18.60 -9.27 -7.99
C VAL A 71 -17.87 -8.10 -8.62
N PHE A 72 -18.18 -7.76 -9.87
CA PHE A 72 -17.49 -6.69 -10.56
C PHE A 72 -17.73 -5.33 -9.92
N SER A 73 -18.92 -5.10 -9.37
CA SER A 73 -19.22 -3.89 -8.60
C SER A 73 -18.33 -3.79 -7.36
N GLN A 74 -18.21 -4.89 -6.60
CA GLN A 74 -17.42 -4.94 -5.38
C GLN A 74 -15.92 -4.85 -5.63
N LEU A 75 -15.41 -5.49 -6.68
CA LEU A 75 -14.00 -5.37 -7.06
C LEU A 75 -13.66 -3.94 -7.51
N ARG A 76 -14.57 -3.26 -8.23
CA ARG A 76 -14.38 -1.83 -8.55
C ARG A 76 -14.40 -0.95 -7.31
N GLU A 77 -15.29 -1.24 -6.35
CA GLU A 77 -15.31 -0.53 -5.07
C GLU A 77 -14.04 -0.78 -4.27
N ALA A 78 -13.50 -2.01 -4.26
CA ALA A 78 -12.22 -2.32 -3.65
C ALA A 78 -11.08 -1.51 -4.27
N ILE A 79 -11.02 -1.42 -5.61
CA ILE A 79 -10.04 -0.59 -6.32
C ILE A 79 -10.20 0.89 -5.93
N LYS A 80 -11.43 1.41 -5.91
CA LYS A 80 -11.70 2.80 -5.53
C LYS A 80 -11.26 3.10 -4.09
N ARG A 81 -11.55 2.20 -3.14
CA ARG A 81 -11.11 2.31 -1.74
C ARG A 81 -9.60 2.23 -1.64
N TYR A 82 -8.99 1.31 -2.40
CA TYR A 82 -7.54 1.17 -2.49
C TYR A 82 -6.93 2.47 -2.97
N ASP A 83 -7.37 3.00 -4.12
CA ASP A 83 -6.92 4.28 -4.72
C ASP A 83 -7.13 5.50 -3.81
N GLY A 84 -8.13 5.44 -2.93
CA GLY A 84 -8.39 6.46 -1.91
C GLY A 84 -7.46 6.39 -0.69
N LEU A 85 -6.68 5.33 -0.52
CA LEU A 85 -5.62 5.29 0.49
C LEU A 85 -4.55 6.33 0.13
N ALA A 86 -3.84 6.82 1.15
CA ALA A 86 -2.76 7.77 0.96
C ALA A 86 -1.61 7.11 0.18
N TYR A 87 -1.63 7.28 -1.14
CA TYR A 87 -0.47 7.10 -2.00
C TYR A 87 0.24 8.43 -2.18
N LYS A 88 1.57 8.36 -2.28
CA LYS A 88 2.45 9.53 -2.40
C LYS A 88 2.38 10.19 -3.79
N GLN A 89 1.19 10.36 -4.34
CA GLN A 89 0.95 11.12 -5.56
C GLN A 89 0.51 12.55 -5.19
N ASN A 90 1.25 13.54 -5.69
CA ASN A 90 0.94 14.98 -5.68
C ASN A 90 0.78 15.70 -4.32
N HIS A 91 0.89 15.04 -3.17
CA HIS A 91 0.99 15.70 -1.85
C HIS A 91 2.44 15.69 -1.34
N VAL A 92 3.26 16.62 -1.82
CA VAL A 92 4.71 16.63 -1.54
C VAL A 92 4.99 16.94 -0.06
N GLU A 93 4.24 17.87 0.51
CA GLU A 93 4.37 18.33 1.89
C GLU A 93 4.03 17.22 2.88
N GLU A 94 2.90 16.53 2.68
CA GLU A 94 2.51 15.38 3.49
C GLU A 94 3.50 14.22 3.34
N ALA A 95 3.96 13.98 2.10
CA ALA A 95 4.95 12.93 1.83
C ALA A 95 6.27 13.16 2.57
N VAL A 96 6.72 14.41 2.79
CA VAL A 96 7.91 14.71 3.61
C VAL A 96 7.71 14.24 5.03
N GLY A 97 6.57 14.56 5.65
CA GLY A 97 6.25 14.15 7.02
C GLY A 97 6.25 12.63 7.15
N ILE A 98 5.60 11.97 6.18
CA ILE A 98 5.63 10.52 6.02
C ILE A 98 7.11 10.08 5.95
N TYR A 99 7.88 10.34 4.90
CA TYR A 99 9.25 9.82 4.82
C TYR A 99 10.14 10.13 6.05
N CYS A 100 9.94 11.28 6.70
CA CYS A 100 10.62 11.64 7.95
C CYS A 100 10.27 10.66 9.09
N ASP A 101 8.98 10.34 9.27
CA ASP A 101 8.48 9.34 10.22
C ASP A 101 9.10 7.94 9.95
N ASP A 102 9.07 7.47 8.70
CA ASP A 102 9.61 6.16 8.33
C ASP A 102 11.11 6.08 8.60
N LEU A 103 11.86 7.12 8.28
CA LEU A 103 13.30 7.16 8.50
C LEU A 103 13.68 7.33 9.99
N GLY A 104 12.70 7.59 10.86
CA GLY A 104 12.95 7.90 12.28
C GLY A 104 13.66 9.24 12.50
N LEU A 105 13.52 10.18 11.56
CA LEU A 105 14.11 11.52 11.65
C LEU A 105 13.30 12.45 12.58
N ASN A 106 12.09 12.02 12.95
CA ASN A 106 11.28 12.61 14.00
C ASN A 106 10.86 11.53 15.02
N SER A 107 10.17 11.96 16.08
CA SER A 107 9.74 11.08 17.17
C SER A 107 8.27 10.68 17.11
N THR A 108 7.64 10.72 15.94
CA THR A 108 6.19 10.48 15.79
C THR A 108 5.84 8.99 15.93
N LEU A 109 6.62 8.11 15.29
CA LEU A 109 6.40 6.66 15.32
C LEU A 109 7.22 5.99 16.42
N ALA A 110 6.68 4.90 16.98
CA ALA A 110 7.47 4.01 17.84
C ALA A 110 8.66 3.43 17.06
N ARG A 111 9.80 3.24 17.73
CA ARG A 111 11.06 2.76 17.11
C ARG A 111 10.90 1.50 16.24
N ALA A 112 9.99 0.60 16.61
CA ALA A 112 9.73 -0.64 15.85
C ALA A 112 9.15 -0.42 14.44
N HIS A 113 8.56 0.76 14.19
CA HIS A 113 8.01 1.16 12.88
C HIS A 113 8.90 2.17 12.14
N GLN A 114 10.12 2.39 12.64
CA GLN A 114 11.12 3.22 11.98
C GLN A 114 12.11 2.31 11.25
N HIS A 115 12.45 2.68 10.03
CA HIS A 115 13.33 1.95 9.12
C HIS A 115 14.51 2.84 8.70
N PRO A 116 15.51 3.04 9.59
CA PRO A 116 16.70 3.78 9.24
C PRO A 116 17.37 3.19 8.00
N ASN A 117 17.72 4.04 7.04
CA ASN A 117 18.35 3.65 5.76
C ASN A 117 17.43 2.92 4.76
N ASN A 118 16.11 2.96 4.91
CA ASN A 118 15.19 2.50 3.86
C ASN A 118 15.44 3.29 2.55
N VAL A 119 16.00 2.63 1.54
CA VAL A 119 16.44 3.25 0.28
C VAL A 119 15.30 3.95 -0.46
N TRP A 120 14.10 3.37 -0.46
CA TRP A 120 12.91 3.94 -1.10
C TRP A 120 12.46 5.20 -0.37
N ALA A 121 12.52 5.17 0.96
CA ALA A 121 12.16 6.32 1.78
C ALA A 121 13.17 7.46 1.65
N LEU A 122 14.48 7.17 1.70
CA LEU A 122 15.54 8.16 1.47
C LEU A 122 15.41 8.81 0.09
N LYS A 123 15.16 8.01 -0.95
CA LYS A 123 14.99 8.50 -2.33
C LYS A 123 13.82 9.46 -2.42
N GLY A 124 12.69 9.07 -1.84
CA GLY A 124 11.47 9.87 -1.87
C GLY A 124 11.57 11.13 -1.02
N TYR A 125 12.20 11.04 0.15
CA TYR A 125 12.45 12.19 1.02
C TYR A 125 13.32 13.23 0.33
N HIS A 126 14.44 12.80 -0.26
CA HIS A 126 15.33 13.67 -1.04
C HIS A 126 14.57 14.38 -2.17
N GLU A 127 13.79 13.65 -2.97
CA GLU A 127 13.00 14.23 -4.05
C GLU A 127 11.98 15.26 -3.56
N CYS A 128 11.30 14.98 -2.44
CA CYS A 128 10.34 15.91 -1.86
C CYS A 128 11.04 17.17 -1.34
N LEU A 129 12.16 17.03 -0.63
CA LEU A 129 12.95 18.17 -0.16
C LEU A 129 13.42 19.06 -1.32
N VAL A 130 13.88 18.48 -2.43
CA VAL A 130 14.26 19.23 -3.64
C VAL A 130 13.06 19.96 -4.24
N ARG A 131 11.90 19.29 -4.37
CA ARG A 131 10.67 19.89 -4.91
C ARG A 131 10.15 21.05 -4.05
N LEU A 132 10.28 20.94 -2.73
CA LEU A 132 9.90 22.01 -1.78
C LEU A 132 10.97 23.11 -1.67
N GLY A 133 12.09 23.03 -2.41
CA GLY A 133 13.18 24.01 -2.33
C GLY A 133 14.05 23.92 -1.08
N ARG A 134 13.88 22.88 -0.23
CA ARG A 134 14.67 22.61 0.98
C ARG A 134 16.03 21.99 0.64
N ASN A 135 16.77 22.65 -0.25
CA ASN A 135 18.03 22.18 -0.82
C ASN A 135 19.14 21.91 0.21
N PRO A 136 19.29 22.70 1.31
CA PRO A 136 20.30 22.39 2.33
C PRO A 136 20.07 21.02 2.98
N GLU A 137 18.83 20.70 3.31
CA GLU A 137 18.47 19.40 3.92
C GLU A 137 18.63 18.25 2.94
N ALA A 138 18.21 18.43 1.68
CA ALA A 138 18.43 17.45 0.63
C ALA A 138 19.93 17.13 0.45
N LYS A 139 20.79 18.16 0.54
CA LYS A 139 22.25 18.00 0.45
C LYS A 139 22.83 17.23 1.63
N LEU A 140 22.31 17.45 2.85
CA LEU A 140 22.73 16.70 4.05
C LEU A 140 22.33 15.22 3.98
N LEU A 141 21.17 14.91 3.40
CA LEU A 141 20.69 13.55 3.23
C LEU A 141 21.42 12.77 2.11
N LYS A 142 21.95 13.49 1.11
CA LYS A 142 22.51 12.90 -0.11
C LYS A 142 23.58 11.82 0.12
N PRO A 143 24.53 11.97 1.07
CA PRO A 143 25.52 10.93 1.34
C PRO A 143 24.89 9.61 1.81
N GLN A 144 23.91 9.69 2.72
CA GLN A 144 23.18 8.52 3.24
C GLN A 144 22.37 7.85 2.12
N LEU A 145 21.70 8.64 1.29
CA LEU A 145 20.99 8.14 0.11
C LEU A 145 21.95 7.44 -0.87
N ASN A 146 23.10 8.02 -1.16
CA ASN A 146 24.07 7.42 -2.08
C ASN A 146 24.58 6.07 -1.56
N LEU A 147 24.83 5.94 -0.26
CA LEU A 147 25.21 4.68 0.34
C LEU A 147 24.10 3.63 0.22
N ALA A 148 22.85 3.99 0.53
CA ALA A 148 21.71 3.09 0.41
C ALA A 148 21.46 2.64 -1.05
N LEU A 149 21.63 3.55 -2.02
CA LEU A 149 21.54 3.24 -3.44
C LEU A 149 22.65 2.31 -3.91
N ALA A 150 23.88 2.46 -3.41
CA ALA A 150 25.01 1.61 -3.78
C ALA A 150 24.87 0.16 -3.30
N VAL A 151 24.08 -0.08 -2.25
CA VAL A 151 23.80 -1.40 -1.70
C VAL A 151 22.56 -2.05 -2.32
N ALA A 152 21.73 -1.28 -3.05
CA ALA A 152 20.50 -1.81 -3.62
C ALA A 152 20.78 -2.75 -4.80
N ASP A 153 20.15 -3.94 -4.78
CA ASP A 153 20.27 -4.93 -5.87
C ASP A 153 19.60 -4.48 -7.17
N ILE A 154 18.62 -3.57 -7.07
CA ILE A 154 17.86 -3.03 -8.20
C ILE A 154 18.00 -1.51 -8.28
N PRO A 155 18.00 -0.91 -9.48
CA PRO A 155 18.00 0.54 -9.63
C PRO A 155 16.77 1.20 -9.01
N VAL A 156 16.96 1.97 -7.94
CA VAL A 156 15.88 2.72 -7.26
C VAL A 156 15.77 4.14 -7.83
N ASN A 157 15.11 4.26 -8.98
CA ASN A 157 14.94 5.54 -9.69
C ASN A 157 13.81 6.41 -9.12
N VAL A 158 12.83 5.80 -8.48
CA VAL A 158 11.70 6.45 -7.80
C VAL A 158 11.43 5.76 -6.48
N SER A 159 10.80 6.47 -5.56
CA SER A 159 10.40 5.94 -4.26
C SER A 159 9.09 5.14 -4.27
N CYS A 160 8.30 5.26 -5.34
CA CYS A 160 7.01 4.60 -5.47
C CYS A 160 6.78 4.17 -6.92
N PHE A 161 6.44 2.90 -7.14
CA PHE A 161 6.15 2.34 -8.47
C PHE A 161 4.92 2.95 -9.13
N CYS A 162 4.03 3.59 -8.37
CA CYS A 162 2.89 4.32 -8.95
C CYS A 162 3.34 5.49 -9.83
N ARG A 163 4.59 5.96 -9.72
CA ARG A 163 5.17 6.94 -10.64
C ARG A 163 5.67 6.24 -11.90
N THR A 164 4.76 6.06 -12.85
CA THR A 164 5.02 5.42 -14.16
C THR A 164 5.96 6.21 -15.06
N THR A 165 6.19 7.51 -14.79
CA THR A 165 7.11 8.35 -15.58
C THR A 165 8.58 7.96 -15.46
N ALA A 166 8.94 7.12 -14.49
CA ALA A 166 10.30 6.62 -14.29
C ALA A 166 10.53 5.18 -14.77
N VAL A 167 9.50 4.56 -15.34
CA VAL A 167 9.63 3.27 -16.02
C VAL A 167 9.98 3.56 -17.47
N GLU A 168 11.16 3.11 -17.92
CA GLU A 168 11.49 3.17 -19.35
C GLU A 168 10.43 2.39 -20.14
N PRO A 169 9.95 2.89 -21.29
CA PRO A 169 8.96 2.17 -22.09
C PRO A 169 9.51 0.79 -22.42
N VAL A 170 8.77 -0.26 -22.07
CA VAL A 170 9.06 -1.60 -22.59
C VAL A 170 8.96 -1.51 -24.11
N GLU A 171 10.07 -1.72 -24.82
CA GLU A 171 10.05 -1.93 -26.26
C GLU A 171 9.02 -3.04 -26.53
N LYS A 172 7.96 -2.72 -27.27
CA LYS A 172 6.97 -3.70 -27.72
C LYS A 172 7.59 -4.62 -28.77
N ASN A 173 8.53 -5.46 -28.36
CA ASN A 173 9.05 -6.53 -29.19
C ASN A 173 8.16 -7.75 -28.98
N GLY A 174 7.15 -7.91 -29.85
CA GLY A 174 6.44 -9.16 -30.03
C GLY A 174 4.95 -9.10 -29.72
N THR A 175 4.14 -9.28 -30.76
CA THR A 175 2.70 -9.49 -30.76
C THR A 175 2.35 -10.70 -29.88
N CYS A 176 1.90 -10.47 -28.64
CA CYS A 176 1.47 -11.54 -27.72
C CYS A 176 0.19 -12.28 -28.18
N CYS A 177 -0.45 -11.83 -29.27
CA CYS A 177 -1.57 -12.52 -29.90
C CYS A 177 -1.34 -12.59 -31.41
N SER A 178 -0.55 -13.57 -31.84
CA SER A 178 -0.62 -14.08 -33.21
C SER A 178 -1.56 -15.29 -33.17
N LYS A 179 -2.65 -15.20 -33.95
CA LYS A 179 -3.77 -16.14 -34.13
C LYS A 179 -3.63 -17.57 -33.59
#